data_AF-A0AA36J7Y3-F1
#
_entry.id   AF-A0AA36J7Y3-F1
#
_cell.length_a   1.000
_cell.length_b   1.000
_cell.length_c   1.000
_cell.angle_alpha   90.00
_cell.angle_beta   90.00
_cell.angle_gamma   90.00
#
_symmetry.space_group_name_H-M   'P 1'
#
loop_
_entity.id
_entity.type
_entity.pdbx_description
1 polymer ?
#
loop_
_entity_poly.entity_id
_entity_poly.type
_entity_poly.pdbx_seq_one_letter_code
_entity_poly.pdbx_strand_id
1 'polypeptide(L)'
;PKLNLQRTDLTAMRPVGFTSRDLRCGLLEPVAELEMERQPHISEEMQAELENEKGQSLSVEVPHVCRQLWPILHVLAWTLFRIKVNVSMILDPDSPGGKVFYGDHLPIYLRMADGILRPAICSLSLVPFFLPFANWESQLRQASLAAWFSVAVLSSLLELLALAVPEDLQAPGAFDGVLMTFSWVSRLGLGLVTQVSLPGLRGRCFSFAWVGWVGIYGFRALARMVQLDLPAALDHFFTGLTWSLLAALTGISALALGREAVTKRRMLEGRQGRDEACARNAARSARLLWLGSALTILDAVNLVLIEGCHEIGFFTLDNALVLSTILVLLFALEVSDQVLELGYMARICGKRIAFPGKVNRSAQHCVVSFPGKYAEEWDDAVRRVQLEAGACSLACVFLTDRTSGLGVHVENPDQPGTCWCRALYGQVKAEAYRSIVDEPDSVSAEDLRFKEMDAVAMGQVFLKRDGQSDEQWKADKQAAETAAQRKCEENGGRAPWGCRWFHEWQANVHQAAALKQTLHVFYFEGKVGRGKLPWQDLSNETSVQRAREDSGLGASQAAEVAYLNKCGFHFVEHDVAEFYNFMVECRNNI
;
A
#
# COMPACT_ATOMS: atom_id res chain seq x y z
N PRO A 1 -46.47 -41.66 10.47
CA PRO A 1 -46.43 -43.01 11.07
C PRO A 1 -46.67 -44.10 10.02
N LYS A 2 -45.90 -45.21 10.06
CA LYS A 2 -45.69 -46.28 9.04
C LYS A 2 -44.58 -45.93 8.04
N LEU A 3 -43.69 -46.81 7.55
CA LEU A 3 -43.29 -48.22 7.75
C LEU A 3 -42.00 -48.34 6.86
N ASN A 4 -40.83 -48.70 7.37
CA ASN A 4 -40.15 -50.01 7.23
C ASN A 4 -40.18 -50.72 5.85
N LEU A 5 -38.98 -51.07 5.33
CA LEU A 5 -38.53 -52.25 4.51
C LEU A 5 -37.49 -51.83 3.45
N GLN A 6 -36.20 -52.19 3.62
CA GLN A 6 -35.49 -53.38 3.11
C GLN A 6 -35.27 -53.49 1.58
N ARG A 7 -34.00 -53.31 1.19
CA ARG A 7 -33.10 -54.20 0.40
C ARG A 7 -33.62 -54.89 -0.88
N THR A 8 -32.94 -54.61 -2.01
CA THR A 8 -32.37 -55.65 -2.91
C THR A 8 -31.32 -55.06 -3.87
N ASP A 9 -30.28 -55.85 -4.11
CA ASP A 9 -29.18 -55.71 -5.07
C ASP A 9 -29.62 -55.66 -6.53
N LEU A 10 -28.75 -55.16 -7.42
CA LEU A 10 -28.39 -55.84 -8.68
C LEU A 10 -27.12 -55.26 -9.33
N THR A 11 -26.25 -56.21 -9.66
CA THR A 11 -24.98 -56.29 -10.40
C THR A 11 -24.77 -55.53 -11.73
N ALA A 12 -23.53 -55.05 -11.88
CA ALA A 12 -22.55 -55.27 -12.98
C ALA A 12 -22.85 -54.89 -14.44
N MET A 13 -21.94 -54.09 -15.04
CA MET A 13 -21.39 -54.31 -16.40
C MET A 13 -19.99 -53.66 -16.56
N ARG A 14 -19.05 -54.42 -17.14
CA ARG A 14 -17.73 -54.00 -17.67
C ARG A 14 -17.84 -53.66 -19.17
N PRO A 15 -16.81 -53.05 -19.76
CA PRO A 15 -16.23 -53.57 -21.00
C PRO A 15 -14.69 -53.63 -20.90
N VAL A 16 -14.00 -54.77 -21.05
CA VAL A 16 -13.57 -55.49 -22.28
C VAL A 16 -12.82 -54.59 -23.27
N GLY A 17 -11.51 -54.85 -23.39
CA GLY A 17 -10.60 -54.21 -24.35
C GLY A 17 -10.53 -54.91 -25.71
N PHE A 18 -9.78 -54.31 -26.62
CA PHE A 18 -9.37 -54.90 -27.89
C PHE A 18 -7.91 -54.55 -28.22
N THR A 19 -7.19 -55.55 -28.69
CA THR A 19 -5.82 -55.55 -29.23
C THR A 19 -5.86 -55.79 -30.74
N SER A 20 -4.91 -55.23 -31.51
CA SER A 20 -4.30 -55.78 -32.75
C SER A 20 -3.46 -54.67 -33.44
N ARG A 21 -2.12 -54.80 -33.52
CA ARG A 21 -1.30 -55.43 -34.59
C ARG A 21 -1.13 -54.61 -35.88
N ASP A 22 0.14 -54.35 -36.17
CA ASP A 22 0.84 -54.37 -37.46
C ASP A 22 0.21 -53.73 -38.70
N LEU A 23 0.93 -52.75 -39.27
CA LEU A 23 1.16 -52.65 -40.73
C LEU A 23 2.48 -51.90 -41.00
N ARG A 24 3.37 -52.57 -41.74
CA ARG A 24 4.63 -52.06 -42.31
C ARG A 24 4.40 -51.35 -43.66
N CYS A 25 5.39 -50.54 -44.02
CA CYS A 25 5.96 -50.27 -45.37
C CYS A 25 5.71 -48.89 -46.02
N GLY A 26 6.82 -48.34 -46.54
CA GLY A 26 6.92 -47.22 -47.49
C GLY A 26 7.92 -46.15 -47.03
N LEU A 27 9.24 -46.41 -47.01
CA LEU A 27 10.17 -46.11 -48.12
C LEU A 27 9.85 -44.79 -48.85
N LEU A 28 10.65 -43.75 -48.59
CA LEU A 28 11.25 -42.82 -49.57
C LEU A 28 12.09 -41.75 -48.82
N GLU A 29 13.40 -41.84 -48.97
CA GLU A 29 14.37 -40.72 -48.86
C GLU A 29 14.86 -40.43 -50.31
N PRO A 30 15.63 -39.35 -50.57
CA PRO A 30 15.64 -37.99 -49.99
C PRO A 30 15.64 -36.93 -51.12
N VAL A 31 15.94 -35.66 -50.80
CA VAL A 31 16.57 -34.59 -51.63
C VAL A 31 15.85 -33.25 -51.42
N ALA A 32 16.54 -32.31 -50.76
CA ALA A 32 16.94 -31.02 -51.35
C ALA A 32 17.56 -30.14 -50.27
N GLU A 33 18.85 -29.86 -50.46
CA GLU A 33 19.62 -28.79 -49.84
C GLU A 33 18.89 -27.44 -49.97
N LEU A 34 18.89 -26.66 -48.89
CA LEU A 34 18.64 -25.22 -48.96
C LEU A 34 19.77 -24.52 -48.24
N GLU A 35 20.51 -23.78 -49.05
CA GLU A 35 21.67 -22.95 -48.73
C GLU A 35 21.32 -21.93 -47.63
N MET A 36 22.04 -22.00 -46.51
CA MET A 36 22.14 -20.89 -45.57
C MET A 36 23.13 -19.87 -46.13
N GLU A 37 22.59 -18.73 -46.56
CA GLU A 37 23.35 -17.51 -46.85
C GLU A 37 24.28 -17.16 -45.67
N ARG A 38 25.58 -17.13 -45.96
CA ARG A 38 26.62 -16.60 -45.07
C ARG A 38 26.37 -15.11 -44.86
N GLN A 39 25.96 -14.72 -43.66
CA GLN A 39 26.15 -13.35 -43.19
C GLN A 39 27.67 -13.07 -43.03
N PRO A 40 28.15 -11.89 -43.42
CA PRO A 40 29.56 -11.54 -43.25
C PRO A 40 29.89 -11.45 -41.76
N HIS A 41 30.88 -12.26 -41.35
CA HIS A 41 31.50 -12.19 -40.04
C HIS A 41 32.11 -10.79 -39.87
N ILE A 42 31.42 -9.93 -39.12
CA ILE A 42 32.03 -8.74 -38.52
C ILE A 42 32.98 -9.28 -37.46
N SER A 43 34.26 -8.90 -37.53
CA SER A 43 35.24 -9.33 -36.54
C SER A 43 34.89 -8.71 -35.18
N GLU A 44 35.11 -9.45 -34.10
CA GLU A 44 34.92 -8.96 -32.72
C GLU A 44 35.71 -7.66 -32.47
N GLU A 45 36.80 -7.44 -33.23
CA GLU A 45 37.59 -6.21 -33.24
C GLU A 45 36.81 -5.00 -33.79
N MET A 46 36.08 -5.16 -34.89
CA MET A 46 35.27 -4.07 -35.47
C MET A 46 34.04 -3.75 -34.61
N GLN A 47 33.54 -4.75 -33.86
CA GLN A 47 32.46 -4.58 -32.89
C GLN A 47 32.96 -3.84 -31.63
N ALA A 48 34.20 -4.12 -31.19
CA ALA A 48 34.86 -3.38 -30.11
C ALA A 48 35.19 -1.92 -30.50
N GLU A 49 35.56 -1.64 -31.75
CA GLU A 49 35.78 -0.27 -32.24
C GLU A 49 34.47 0.53 -32.33
N LEU A 50 33.37 -0.08 -32.78
CA LEU A 50 32.04 0.55 -32.81
C LEU A 50 31.46 0.83 -31.42
N GLU A 51 31.78 0.00 -30.42
CA GLU A 51 31.42 0.25 -29.03
C GLU A 51 32.29 1.34 -28.39
N ASN A 52 33.56 1.46 -28.80
CA ASN A 52 34.46 2.50 -28.32
C ASN A 52 34.12 3.90 -28.91
N GLU A 53 33.66 3.97 -30.16
CA GLU A 53 33.22 5.24 -30.79
C GLU A 53 31.86 5.73 -30.27
N LYS A 54 30.95 4.85 -29.84
CA LYS A 54 29.71 5.25 -29.16
C LYS A 54 29.95 5.83 -27.76
N GLY A 55 31.12 5.60 -27.16
CA GLY A 55 31.50 6.10 -25.84
C GLY A 55 31.96 7.56 -25.78
N GLN A 56 32.16 8.23 -26.93
CA GLN A 56 32.69 9.60 -26.99
C GLN A 56 31.68 10.64 -27.51
N SER A 57 30.37 10.41 -27.37
CA SER A 57 29.43 11.52 -27.48
C SER A 57 29.61 12.41 -26.24
N LEU A 58 30.28 13.56 -26.41
CA LEU A 58 30.33 14.65 -25.44
C LEU A 58 28.91 15.20 -25.22
N SER A 59 28.08 14.46 -24.49
CA SER A 59 26.89 15.02 -23.87
C SER A 59 27.40 15.94 -22.78
N VAL A 60 27.31 17.25 -23.02
CA VAL A 60 27.44 18.25 -21.95
C VAL A 60 26.33 17.95 -20.95
N GLU A 61 26.63 17.15 -19.93
CA GLU A 61 25.73 16.89 -18.81
C GLU A 61 25.54 18.21 -18.08
N VAL A 62 24.47 18.91 -18.43
CA VAL A 62 23.92 19.97 -17.58
C VAL A 62 23.67 19.31 -16.21
N PRO A 63 24.36 19.72 -15.13
CA PRO A 63 24.25 19.07 -13.83
C PRO A 63 22.78 18.90 -13.45
N HIS A 64 22.41 17.74 -12.90
CA HIS A 64 21.02 17.42 -12.55
C HIS A 64 20.34 18.53 -11.70
N VAL A 65 21.14 19.19 -10.86
CA VAL A 65 20.77 20.37 -10.06
C VAL A 65 20.29 21.54 -10.93
N CYS A 66 20.95 21.82 -12.06
CA CYS A 66 20.57 22.90 -12.97
C CYS A 66 19.24 22.62 -13.70
N ARG A 67 18.93 21.35 -14.03
CA ARG A 67 17.64 20.98 -14.62
C ARG A 67 16.47 21.14 -13.65
N GLN A 68 16.69 20.93 -12.35
CA GLN A 68 15.65 21.09 -11.32
C GLN A 68 15.45 22.54 -10.89
N LEU A 69 16.50 23.37 -10.92
CA LEU A 69 16.41 24.76 -10.50
C LEU A 69 15.74 25.66 -11.55
N TRP A 70 15.88 25.34 -12.84
CA TRP A 70 15.38 26.20 -13.92
C TRP A 70 13.86 26.45 -13.88
N PRO A 71 13.01 25.44 -13.66
CA PRO A 71 11.57 25.64 -13.59
C PRO A 71 11.14 26.36 -12.30
N ILE A 72 11.81 26.10 -11.18
CA ILE A 72 11.59 26.82 -9.92
C ILE A 72 11.89 28.32 -10.11
N LEU A 73 13.02 28.64 -10.76
CA LEU A 73 13.37 30.01 -11.09
C LEU A 73 12.36 30.66 -12.06
N HIS A 74 11.81 29.92 -13.01
CA HIS A 74 10.74 30.40 -13.90
C HIS A 74 9.46 30.72 -13.14
N VAL A 75 9.03 29.83 -12.24
CA VAL A 75 7.87 30.04 -11.38
C VAL A 75 8.09 31.28 -10.50
N LEU A 76 9.25 31.40 -9.86
CA LEU A 76 9.58 32.57 -9.03
C LEU A 76 9.63 33.87 -9.83
N ALA A 77 10.25 33.86 -11.01
CA ALA A 77 10.30 35.03 -11.89
C ALA A 77 8.90 35.45 -12.36
N TRP A 78 8.06 34.49 -12.74
CA TRP A 78 6.66 34.74 -13.11
C TRP A 78 5.84 35.26 -11.93
N THR A 79 6.04 34.71 -10.72
CA THR A 79 5.41 35.18 -9.48
C THR A 79 5.73 36.65 -9.24
N LEU A 80 7.01 36.99 -9.27
CA LEU A 80 7.50 38.34 -8.98
C LEU A 80 7.02 39.33 -10.05
N PHE A 81 6.98 38.90 -11.31
CA PHE A 81 6.41 39.69 -12.40
C PHE A 81 4.92 39.98 -12.16
N ARG A 82 4.12 38.96 -11.80
CA ARG A 82 2.70 39.14 -11.51
C ARG A 82 2.44 40.01 -10.28
N ILE A 83 3.22 39.83 -9.21
CA ILE A 83 3.17 40.72 -8.04
C ILE A 83 3.45 42.16 -8.47
N LYS A 84 4.48 42.39 -9.28
CA LYS A 84 4.81 43.73 -9.78
C LYS A 84 3.65 44.36 -10.58
N VAL A 85 3.05 43.60 -11.49
CA VAL A 85 1.91 44.06 -12.30
C VAL A 85 0.71 44.38 -11.40
N ASN A 86 0.37 43.49 -10.49
CA ASN A 86 -0.76 43.69 -9.58
C ASN A 86 -0.52 44.88 -8.63
N VAL A 87 0.69 45.01 -8.05
CA VAL A 87 1.05 46.16 -7.20
C VAL A 87 0.94 47.47 -7.99
N SER A 88 1.32 47.50 -9.27
CA SER A 88 1.14 48.71 -10.08
C SER A 88 -0.34 49.07 -10.27
N MET A 89 -1.23 48.09 -10.43
CA MET A 89 -2.68 48.32 -10.51
C MET A 89 -3.30 48.74 -9.17
N ILE A 90 -2.71 48.32 -8.06
CA ILE A 90 -3.15 48.70 -6.70
C ILE A 90 -2.74 50.13 -6.37
N LEU A 91 -1.52 50.51 -6.77
CA LEU A 91 -0.97 51.85 -6.54
C LEU A 91 -1.61 52.90 -7.46
N ASP A 92 -2.12 52.49 -8.62
CA ASP A 92 -2.87 53.34 -9.55
C ASP A 92 -4.27 52.75 -9.81
N PRO A 93 -5.20 52.88 -8.84
CA PRO A 93 -6.54 52.33 -8.97
C PRO A 93 -7.37 53.01 -10.05
N ASP A 94 -6.97 54.22 -10.48
CA ASP A 94 -7.64 54.94 -11.56
C ASP A 94 -7.25 54.44 -12.95
N SER A 95 -6.20 53.62 -13.06
CA SER A 95 -5.85 52.95 -14.30
C SER A 95 -7.01 52.06 -14.79
N PRO A 96 -7.19 51.88 -16.12
CA PRO A 96 -8.23 51.01 -16.65
C PRO A 96 -8.17 49.59 -16.07
N GLY A 97 -6.97 49.06 -15.83
CA GLY A 97 -6.79 47.78 -15.15
C GLY A 97 -7.18 47.82 -13.67
N GLY A 98 -6.80 48.87 -12.93
CA GLY A 98 -7.16 49.04 -11.53
C GLY A 98 -8.68 49.08 -11.30
N LYS A 99 -9.41 49.85 -12.13
CA LYS A 99 -10.88 49.94 -12.06
C LYS A 99 -11.58 48.63 -12.40
N VAL A 100 -11.11 47.94 -13.43
CA VAL A 100 -11.68 46.65 -13.86
C VAL A 100 -11.46 45.56 -12.81
N PHE A 101 -10.30 45.52 -12.16
CA PHE A 101 -9.97 44.43 -11.23
C PHE A 101 -10.42 44.64 -9.78
N TYR A 102 -10.45 45.88 -9.30
CA TYR A 102 -10.65 46.18 -7.87
C TYR A 102 -11.80 47.14 -7.57
N GLY A 103 -12.46 47.68 -8.61
CA GLY A 103 -13.53 48.66 -8.46
C GLY A 103 -13.11 49.92 -7.68
N ASP A 104 -14.09 50.79 -7.43
CA ASP A 104 -13.86 52.05 -6.69
C ASP A 104 -13.91 51.87 -5.16
N HIS A 105 -14.36 50.72 -4.67
CA HIS A 105 -14.80 50.55 -3.28
C HIS A 105 -13.94 49.62 -2.42
N LEU A 106 -13.01 48.85 -3.01
CA LEU A 106 -12.26 47.88 -2.22
C LEU A 106 -11.19 48.56 -1.33
N PRO A 107 -11.14 48.29 -0.02
CA PRO A 107 -10.09 48.81 0.86
C PRO A 107 -8.68 48.41 0.40
N ILE A 108 -7.71 49.33 0.52
CA ILE A 108 -6.34 49.13 0.01
C ILE A 108 -5.63 47.90 0.58
N TYR A 109 -5.94 47.51 1.83
CA TYR A 109 -5.37 46.32 2.44
C TYR A 109 -5.88 45.01 1.82
N LEU A 110 -7.14 44.97 1.35
CA LEU A 110 -7.68 43.82 0.61
C LEU A 110 -7.09 43.76 -0.81
N ARG A 111 -6.92 44.91 -1.45
CA ARG A 111 -6.20 45.03 -2.72
C ARG A 111 -4.77 44.51 -2.60
N MET A 112 -4.03 44.93 -1.58
CA MET A 112 -2.67 44.46 -1.31
C MET A 112 -2.61 42.96 -0.99
N ALA A 113 -3.55 42.46 -0.20
CA ALA A 113 -3.64 41.04 0.07
C ALA A 113 -3.85 40.24 -1.22
N ASP A 114 -4.79 40.66 -2.06
CA ASP A 114 -5.04 40.02 -3.35
C ASP A 114 -3.84 40.10 -4.29
N GLY A 115 -3.28 41.29 -4.53
CA GLY A 115 -2.19 41.45 -5.50
C GLY A 115 -0.88 40.74 -5.13
N ILE A 116 -0.66 40.45 -3.84
CA ILE A 116 0.56 39.78 -3.35
C ILE A 116 0.32 38.30 -3.04
N LEU A 117 -0.74 37.96 -2.28
CA LEU A 117 -0.98 36.56 -1.91
C LEU A 117 -1.42 35.73 -3.11
N ARG A 118 -2.22 36.26 -4.04
CA ARG A 118 -2.74 35.49 -5.18
C ARG A 118 -1.62 34.96 -6.08
N PRO A 119 -0.68 35.78 -6.60
CA PRO A 119 0.42 35.24 -7.40
C PRO A 119 1.31 34.29 -6.60
N ALA A 120 1.56 34.59 -5.33
CA ALA A 120 2.38 33.74 -4.46
C ALA A 120 1.77 32.35 -4.29
N ILE A 121 0.47 32.27 -3.98
CA ILE A 121 -0.24 30.99 -3.80
C ILE A 121 -0.35 30.23 -5.14
N CYS A 122 -0.73 30.91 -6.23
CA CYS A 122 -0.81 30.29 -7.57
C CYS A 122 0.53 29.81 -8.11
N SER A 123 1.64 30.38 -7.64
CA SER A 123 2.98 29.96 -8.07
C SER A 123 3.54 28.86 -7.18
N LEU A 124 3.30 28.95 -5.86
CA LEU A 124 3.62 27.86 -4.93
C LEU A 124 2.89 26.56 -5.28
N SER A 125 1.70 26.66 -5.88
CA SER A 125 0.95 25.49 -6.35
C SER A 125 1.53 24.83 -7.61
N LEU A 126 2.42 25.50 -8.33
CA LEU A 126 3.13 24.96 -9.50
C LEU A 126 4.43 24.23 -9.10
N VAL A 127 4.99 24.52 -7.93
CA VAL A 127 6.23 23.90 -7.42
C VAL A 127 6.20 22.37 -7.46
N PRO A 128 5.10 21.67 -7.11
CA PRO A 128 5.03 20.20 -7.18
C PRO A 128 5.24 19.62 -8.59
N PHE A 129 4.98 20.35 -9.67
CA PHE A 129 5.24 19.87 -11.05
C PHE A 129 6.73 19.78 -11.38
N PHE A 130 7.57 20.44 -10.59
CA PHE A 130 9.00 20.57 -10.84
C PHE A 130 9.85 19.83 -9.81
N LEU A 131 9.22 19.26 -8.78
CA LEU A 131 9.89 18.37 -7.84
C LEU A 131 9.96 16.96 -8.44
N PRO A 132 11.13 16.31 -8.43
CA PRO A 132 11.28 14.93 -8.90
C PRO A 132 10.62 13.99 -7.88
N PHE A 133 9.38 13.59 -8.13
CA PHE A 133 8.75 12.50 -7.37
C PHE A 133 9.17 11.17 -7.99
N ALA A 134 9.83 10.33 -7.20
CA ALA A 134 10.49 9.11 -7.68
C ALA A 134 9.54 8.04 -8.26
N ASN A 135 8.23 8.08 -7.96
CA ASN A 135 7.26 7.07 -8.38
C ASN A 135 6.01 7.71 -9.03
N TRP A 136 6.15 8.14 -10.29
CA TRP A 136 5.11 8.86 -11.05
C TRP A 136 4.01 7.93 -11.65
N GLU A 137 4.01 6.63 -11.38
CA GLU A 137 3.20 5.63 -12.13
C GLU A 137 1.67 5.74 -12.00
N SER A 138 1.12 6.54 -11.08
CA SER A 138 -0.32 6.68 -10.95
C SER A 138 -0.90 7.55 -12.08
N GLN A 139 -1.51 6.92 -13.09
CA GLN A 139 -2.22 7.58 -14.20
C GLN A 139 -3.28 8.59 -13.70
N LEU A 140 -3.90 8.36 -12.54
CA LEU A 140 -4.82 9.30 -11.90
C LEU A 140 -4.14 10.60 -11.44
N ARG A 141 -2.88 10.53 -11.00
CA ARG A 141 -2.07 11.70 -10.62
C ARG A 141 -1.68 12.51 -11.86
N GLN A 142 -1.26 11.85 -12.94
CA GLN A 142 -0.98 12.50 -14.22
C GLN A 142 -2.21 13.20 -14.80
N ALA A 143 -3.36 12.51 -14.83
CA ALA A 143 -4.61 13.06 -15.34
C ALA A 143 -5.08 14.25 -14.50
N SER A 144 -4.98 14.14 -13.17
CA SER A 144 -5.31 15.24 -12.26
C SER A 144 -4.41 16.44 -12.55
N LEU A 145 -3.08 16.27 -12.49
CA LEU A 145 -2.10 17.34 -12.70
C LEU A 145 -2.19 17.98 -14.10
N ALA A 146 -2.48 17.20 -15.14
CA ALA A 146 -2.71 17.73 -16.49
C ALA A 146 -4.01 18.55 -16.59
N ALA A 147 -5.09 18.09 -15.95
CA ALA A 147 -6.32 18.87 -15.81
C ALA A 147 -6.07 20.17 -15.03
N TRP A 148 -5.25 20.13 -13.98
CA TRP A 148 -4.84 21.29 -13.18
C TRP A 148 -4.04 22.33 -13.98
N PHE A 149 -3.04 21.89 -14.75
CA PHE A 149 -2.28 22.77 -15.65
C PHE A 149 -3.19 23.45 -16.67
N SER A 150 -4.13 22.67 -17.24
CA SER A 150 -5.10 23.19 -18.21
C SER A 150 -6.01 24.25 -17.59
N VAL A 151 -6.50 24.05 -16.37
CA VAL A 151 -7.35 25.02 -15.65
C VAL A 151 -6.59 26.30 -15.30
N ALA A 152 -5.34 26.20 -14.81
CA ALA A 152 -4.53 27.37 -14.43
C ALA A 152 -4.13 28.22 -15.66
N VAL A 153 -3.74 27.57 -16.76
CA VAL A 153 -3.42 28.23 -18.03
C VAL A 153 -4.67 28.87 -18.61
N LEU A 154 -5.81 28.16 -18.63
CA LEU A 154 -7.04 28.68 -19.21
C LEU A 154 -7.61 29.85 -18.40
N SER A 155 -7.53 29.82 -17.07
CA SER A 155 -7.90 30.95 -16.20
C SER A 155 -7.01 32.18 -16.46
N SER A 156 -5.69 31.98 -16.56
CA SER A 156 -4.74 33.08 -16.86
C SER A 156 -4.96 33.66 -18.27
N LEU A 157 -5.30 32.82 -19.25
CA LEU A 157 -5.64 33.24 -20.60
C LEU A 157 -6.96 34.02 -20.62
N LEU A 158 -7.95 33.64 -19.82
CA LEU A 158 -9.21 34.35 -19.71
C LEU A 158 -9.05 35.73 -19.05
N GLU A 159 -8.18 35.86 -18.04
CA GLU A 159 -7.81 37.18 -17.49
C GLU A 159 -7.14 38.07 -18.54
N LEU A 160 -6.23 37.51 -19.35
CA LEU A 160 -5.57 38.25 -20.43
C LEU A 160 -6.53 38.61 -21.57
N LEU A 161 -7.48 37.73 -21.89
CA LEU A 161 -8.53 38.00 -22.86
C LEU A 161 -9.50 39.06 -22.35
N ALA A 162 -9.86 39.07 -21.07
CA ALA A 162 -10.69 40.12 -20.48
C ALA A 162 -10.05 41.51 -20.61
N LEU A 163 -8.73 41.60 -20.49
CA LEU A 163 -7.96 42.82 -20.74
C LEU A 163 -7.88 43.21 -22.23
N ALA A 164 -8.09 42.27 -23.14
CA ALA A 164 -7.99 42.47 -24.58
C ALA A 164 -9.35 42.68 -25.28
N VAL A 165 -10.46 42.32 -24.62
CA VAL A 165 -11.82 42.49 -25.16
C VAL A 165 -12.29 43.93 -24.96
N PRO A 166 -12.61 44.67 -26.04
CA PRO A 166 -13.17 46.02 -25.97
C PRO A 166 -14.39 46.11 -25.04
N GLU A 167 -14.52 47.18 -24.26
CA GLU A 167 -15.62 47.39 -23.28
C GLU A 167 -17.01 47.19 -23.90
N ASP A 168 -17.17 47.57 -25.17
CA ASP A 168 -18.38 47.47 -25.98
C ASP A 168 -18.81 46.02 -26.31
N LEU A 169 -17.93 45.03 -26.13
CA LEU A 169 -18.20 43.61 -26.30
C LEU A 169 -18.35 42.84 -24.97
N GLN A 170 -18.14 43.51 -23.84
CA GLN A 170 -18.33 42.91 -22.51
C GLN A 170 -19.82 42.94 -22.16
N ALA A 171 -20.59 41.97 -22.65
CA ALA A 171 -21.96 41.79 -22.22
C ALA A 171 -21.99 41.60 -20.68
N PRO A 172 -22.75 42.43 -19.93
CA PRO A 172 -22.81 42.35 -18.48
C PRO A 172 -23.12 40.92 -18.01
N GLY A 173 -22.22 40.32 -17.24
CA GLY A 173 -22.38 38.98 -16.65
C GLY A 173 -21.91 37.79 -17.50
N ALA A 174 -21.42 37.98 -18.73
CA ALA A 174 -20.84 36.88 -19.51
C ALA A 174 -19.54 36.35 -18.86
N PHE A 175 -18.73 37.25 -18.30
CA PHE A 175 -17.48 36.92 -17.63
C PHE A 175 -17.70 36.23 -16.27
N ASP A 176 -18.71 36.67 -15.51
CA ASP A 176 -19.10 36.06 -14.23
C ASP A 176 -19.48 34.59 -14.39
N GLY A 177 -20.18 34.24 -15.47
CA GLY A 177 -20.56 32.86 -15.79
C GLY A 177 -19.35 31.95 -16.02
N VAL A 178 -18.31 32.47 -16.67
CA VAL A 178 -17.06 31.73 -16.91
C VAL A 178 -16.29 31.55 -15.60
N LEU A 179 -16.08 32.61 -14.83
CA LEU A 179 -15.37 32.56 -13.55
C LEU A 179 -16.05 31.63 -12.53
N MET A 180 -17.38 31.67 -12.44
CA MET A 180 -18.13 30.71 -11.64
C MET A 180 -17.85 29.28 -12.10
N THR A 181 -17.97 29.00 -13.39
CA THR A 181 -17.75 27.65 -13.94
C THR A 181 -16.36 27.12 -13.58
N PHE A 182 -15.34 27.98 -13.59
CA PHE A 182 -13.99 27.65 -13.15
C PHE A 182 -13.89 27.30 -11.66
N SER A 183 -14.40 28.15 -10.75
CA SER A 183 -14.38 27.85 -9.30
C SER A 183 -15.06 26.51 -9.01
N TRP A 184 -16.15 26.20 -9.71
CA TRP A 184 -16.86 24.93 -9.56
C TRP A 184 -16.05 23.71 -10.06
N VAL A 185 -15.37 23.81 -11.19
CA VAL A 185 -14.49 22.73 -11.70
C VAL A 185 -13.32 22.48 -10.73
N SER A 186 -12.71 23.53 -10.18
CA SER A 186 -11.67 23.41 -9.16
C SER A 186 -12.15 22.68 -7.91
N ARG A 187 -13.36 23.03 -7.43
CA ARG A 187 -13.98 22.41 -6.25
C ARG A 187 -14.44 20.98 -6.50
N LEU A 188 -14.82 20.64 -7.73
CA LEU A 188 -15.08 19.26 -8.16
C LEU A 188 -13.81 18.41 -8.03
N GLY A 189 -12.65 18.94 -8.43
CA GLY A 189 -11.35 18.33 -8.18
C GLY A 189 -11.11 18.08 -6.69
N LEU A 190 -11.37 19.07 -5.83
CA LEU A 190 -11.24 18.94 -4.38
C LEU A 190 -12.17 17.86 -3.80
N GLY A 191 -13.44 17.85 -4.21
CA GLY A 191 -14.42 16.86 -3.76
C GLY A 191 -14.03 15.44 -4.13
N LEU A 192 -13.61 15.22 -5.39
CA LEU A 192 -13.15 13.91 -5.87
C LEU A 192 -11.89 13.44 -5.13
N VAL A 193 -10.89 14.32 -4.98
CA VAL A 193 -9.67 13.99 -4.22
C VAL A 193 -10.03 13.65 -2.77
N THR A 194 -10.91 14.42 -2.13
CA THR A 194 -11.36 14.16 -0.76
C THR A 194 -12.09 12.82 -0.63
N GLN A 195 -12.96 12.48 -1.58
CA GLN A 195 -13.67 11.19 -1.60
C GLN A 195 -12.75 9.99 -1.82
N VAL A 196 -11.77 10.12 -2.71
CA VAL A 196 -10.76 9.08 -2.95
C VAL A 196 -9.87 8.92 -1.71
N SER A 197 -9.52 10.04 -1.06
CA SER A 197 -8.62 10.10 0.10
C SER A 197 -9.24 9.58 1.39
N LEU A 198 -10.56 9.68 1.55
CA LEU A 198 -11.26 9.35 2.79
C LEU A 198 -12.26 8.20 2.55
N PRO A 199 -11.86 6.94 2.77
CA PRO A 199 -12.74 5.78 2.57
C PRO A 199 -14.06 5.85 3.34
N GLY A 200 -14.07 6.51 4.50
CA GLY A 200 -15.26 6.75 5.33
C GLY A 200 -16.30 7.69 4.70
N LEU A 201 -15.95 8.44 3.65
CA LEU A 201 -16.86 9.30 2.88
C LEU A 201 -17.40 8.64 1.60
N ARG A 202 -17.09 7.36 1.31
CA ARG A 202 -17.62 6.62 0.14
C ARG A 202 -19.14 6.34 0.20
N GLY A 203 -19.89 7.09 1.00
CA GLY A 203 -21.34 6.99 1.11
C GLY A 203 -22.09 7.72 -0.01
N ARG A 204 -23.29 7.21 -0.34
CA ARG A 204 -24.15 7.69 -1.44
C ARG A 204 -24.53 9.18 -1.35
N CYS A 205 -24.46 9.80 -0.18
CA CYS A 205 -24.92 11.17 0.06
C CYS A 205 -24.16 12.22 -0.77
N PHE A 206 -22.85 12.05 -0.98
CA PHE A 206 -22.07 13.02 -1.74
C PHE A 206 -22.39 12.94 -3.25
N SER A 207 -22.62 11.73 -3.77
CA SER A 207 -23.08 11.51 -5.14
C SER A 207 -24.50 12.06 -5.38
N PHE A 208 -25.40 11.98 -4.40
CA PHE A 208 -26.75 12.56 -4.52
C PHE A 208 -26.76 14.09 -4.51
N ALA A 209 -25.96 14.72 -3.65
CA ALA A 209 -25.78 16.17 -3.68
C ALA A 209 -25.19 16.64 -5.03
N TRP A 210 -24.29 15.84 -5.61
CA TRP A 210 -23.70 16.08 -6.92
C TRP A 210 -24.69 15.96 -8.08
N VAL A 211 -25.49 14.88 -8.16
CA VAL A 211 -26.50 14.71 -9.23
C VAL A 211 -27.58 15.79 -9.15
N GLY A 212 -28.04 16.11 -7.93
CA GLY A 212 -29.01 17.18 -7.73
C GLY A 212 -28.49 18.53 -8.22
N TRP A 213 -27.20 18.80 -8.01
CA TRP A 213 -26.57 20.07 -8.38
C TRP A 213 -26.30 20.20 -9.89
N VAL A 214 -25.76 19.17 -10.55
CA VAL A 214 -25.61 19.15 -12.02
C VAL A 214 -26.97 19.35 -12.69
N GLY A 215 -28.03 18.79 -12.11
CA GLY A 215 -29.41 19.02 -12.55
C GLY A 215 -29.84 20.49 -12.45
N ILE A 216 -29.61 21.13 -11.29
CA ILE A 216 -30.00 22.54 -11.05
C ILE A 216 -29.19 23.51 -11.93
N TYR A 217 -27.88 23.31 -12.05
CA TYR A 217 -27.01 24.19 -12.83
C TYR A 217 -27.19 23.97 -14.34
N GLY A 218 -27.31 22.71 -14.78
CA GLY A 218 -27.64 22.36 -16.16
C GLY A 218 -28.98 22.97 -16.57
N PHE A 219 -29.98 22.95 -15.68
CA PHE A 219 -31.26 23.63 -15.91
C PHE A 219 -31.12 25.14 -16.03
N ARG A 220 -30.33 25.80 -15.17
CA ARG A 220 -30.12 27.25 -15.22
C ARG A 220 -29.34 27.70 -16.46
N ALA A 221 -28.28 26.97 -16.83
CA ALA A 221 -27.52 27.22 -18.04
C ALA A 221 -28.39 27.02 -19.29
N LEU A 222 -29.21 25.96 -19.32
CA LEU A 222 -30.19 25.72 -20.38
C LEU A 222 -31.25 26.82 -20.44
N ALA A 223 -31.76 27.27 -19.30
CA ALA A 223 -32.74 28.34 -19.25
C ALA A 223 -32.19 29.66 -19.81
N ARG A 224 -30.93 30.01 -19.50
CA ARG A 224 -30.26 31.18 -20.10
C ARG A 224 -29.96 31.00 -21.58
N MET A 225 -29.53 29.81 -22.00
CA MET A 225 -29.27 29.51 -23.43
C MET A 225 -30.55 29.59 -24.27
N VAL A 226 -31.71 29.24 -23.69
CA VAL A 226 -33.02 29.29 -24.36
C VAL A 226 -33.73 30.65 -24.15
N GLN A 227 -33.05 31.63 -23.53
CA GLN A 227 -33.60 32.95 -23.22
C GLN A 227 -34.92 32.90 -22.43
N LEU A 228 -35.06 31.90 -21.55
CA LEU A 228 -36.18 31.86 -20.62
C LEU A 228 -35.97 32.96 -19.57
N ASP A 229 -36.84 33.98 -19.61
CA ASP A 229 -36.93 35.03 -18.61
C ASP A 229 -37.38 34.43 -17.27
N LEU A 230 -36.40 33.94 -16.50
CA LEU A 230 -36.63 33.56 -15.11
C LEU A 230 -36.90 34.85 -14.33
N PRO A 231 -38.00 34.92 -13.57
CA PRO A 231 -38.22 36.01 -12.62
C PRO A 231 -36.96 36.25 -11.79
N ALA A 232 -36.52 37.50 -11.67
CA ALA A 232 -35.29 37.85 -10.94
C ALA A 232 -35.23 37.22 -9.54
N ALA A 233 -36.38 37.10 -8.87
CA ALA A 233 -36.51 36.41 -7.58
C ALA A 233 -36.08 34.93 -7.62
N LEU A 234 -36.38 34.20 -8.70
CA LEU A 234 -35.93 32.82 -8.89
C LEU A 234 -34.44 32.76 -9.22
N ASP A 235 -33.91 33.68 -10.04
CA ASP A 235 -32.47 33.72 -10.33
C ASP A 235 -31.65 33.99 -9.06
N HIS A 236 -32.07 34.93 -8.22
CA HIS A 236 -31.48 35.20 -6.90
C HIS A 236 -31.62 34.00 -5.95
N PHE A 237 -32.78 33.36 -5.89
CA PHE A 237 -33.00 32.18 -5.07
C PHE A 237 -32.05 31.03 -5.45
N PHE A 238 -31.93 30.72 -6.75
CA PHE A 238 -31.02 29.67 -7.21
C PHE A 238 -29.55 30.05 -6.98
N THR A 239 -29.18 31.33 -7.10
CA THR A 239 -27.81 31.78 -6.79
C THR A 239 -27.50 31.54 -5.32
N GLY A 240 -28.31 32.08 -4.40
CA GLY A 240 -28.07 31.96 -2.97
C GLY A 240 -28.13 30.51 -2.47
N LEU A 241 -29.03 29.70 -3.01
CA LEU A 241 -29.08 28.26 -2.71
C LEU A 241 -27.80 27.55 -3.15
N THR A 242 -27.28 27.90 -4.33
CA THR A 242 -26.07 27.27 -4.89
C THR A 242 -24.82 27.64 -4.08
N TRP A 243 -24.65 28.91 -3.69
CA TRP A 243 -23.54 29.34 -2.81
C TRP A 243 -23.64 28.73 -1.41
N SER A 244 -24.85 28.69 -0.82
CA SER A 244 -25.07 28.08 0.49
C SER A 244 -24.73 26.58 0.51
N LEU A 245 -25.14 25.84 -0.53
CA LEU A 245 -24.80 24.43 -0.68
C LEU A 245 -23.30 24.22 -0.87
N LEU A 246 -22.63 25.11 -1.61
CA LEU A 246 -21.19 25.04 -1.82
C LEU A 246 -20.40 25.27 -0.52
N ALA A 247 -20.75 26.30 0.24
CA ALA A 247 -20.15 26.58 1.53
C ALA A 247 -20.38 25.41 2.50
N ALA A 248 -21.57 24.81 2.50
CA ALA A 248 -21.88 23.63 3.31
C ALA A 248 -21.04 22.40 2.93
N LEU A 249 -20.92 22.09 1.63
CA LEU A 249 -20.09 20.97 1.15
C LEU A 249 -18.61 21.15 1.47
N THR A 250 -18.13 22.38 1.33
CA THR A 250 -16.76 22.78 1.68
C THR A 250 -16.54 22.60 3.19
N GLY A 251 -17.46 23.08 4.02
CA GLY A 251 -17.43 22.87 5.48
C GLY A 251 -17.47 21.38 5.89
N ILE A 252 -18.28 20.56 5.23
CA ILE A 252 -18.32 19.09 5.47
C ILE A 252 -16.97 18.46 5.14
N SER A 253 -16.34 18.88 4.03
CA SER A 253 -15.02 18.39 3.62
C SER A 253 -13.96 18.75 4.65
N ALA A 254 -13.98 19.98 5.17
CA ALA A 254 -13.10 20.39 6.27
C ALA A 254 -13.27 19.53 7.52
N LEU A 255 -14.51 19.32 7.97
CA LEU A 255 -14.81 18.50 9.15
C LEU A 255 -14.33 17.05 8.98
N ALA A 256 -14.43 16.49 7.78
CA ALA A 256 -13.96 15.15 7.49
C ALA A 256 -12.41 15.08 7.57
N LEU A 257 -11.71 16.08 7.04
CA LEU A 257 -10.26 16.19 7.14
C LEU A 257 -9.79 16.34 8.58
N GLY A 258 -10.45 17.19 9.37
CA GLY A 258 -10.17 17.36 10.79
C GLY A 258 -10.39 16.06 11.59
N ARG A 259 -11.47 15.33 11.30
CA ARG A 259 -11.73 14.02 11.92
C ARG A 259 -10.65 13.00 11.60
N GLU A 260 -10.22 12.91 10.34
CA GLU A 260 -9.14 12.00 9.94
C GLU A 260 -7.82 12.38 10.62
N ALA A 261 -7.51 13.67 10.71
CA ALA A 261 -6.33 14.16 11.42
C ALA A 261 -6.32 13.75 12.91
N VAL A 262 -7.48 13.83 13.58
CA VAL A 262 -7.66 13.37 14.97
C VAL A 262 -7.48 11.86 15.08
N THR A 263 -8.06 11.09 14.17
CA THR A 263 -7.91 9.62 14.14
C THR A 263 -6.45 9.23 14.01
N LYS A 264 -5.71 9.81 13.05
CA LYS A 264 -4.27 9.56 12.89
C LYS A 264 -3.46 9.98 14.11
N ARG A 265 -3.83 11.08 14.78
CA ARG A 265 -3.19 11.49 16.04
C ARG A 265 -3.42 10.50 17.18
N ARG A 266 -4.63 9.98 17.35
CA ARG A 266 -4.92 8.95 18.38
C ARG A 266 -4.13 7.66 18.11
N MET A 267 -3.94 7.29 16.85
CA MET A 267 -3.10 6.14 16.48
C MET A 267 -1.63 6.34 16.88
N LEU A 268 -1.12 7.58 16.83
CA LEU A 268 0.23 7.91 17.31
C LEU A 268 0.35 7.80 18.83
N GLU A 269 -0.63 8.33 19.55
CA GLU A 269 -0.65 8.33 21.02
C GLU A 269 -0.68 6.88 21.58
N GLY A 270 -1.32 5.94 20.87
CA GLY A 270 -1.31 4.52 21.24
C GLY A 270 -0.05 3.73 20.85
N ARG A 271 0.89 4.32 20.08
CA ARG A 271 2.07 3.64 19.53
C ARG A 271 3.42 4.20 20.01
N GLN A 272 3.44 5.00 21.08
CA GLN A 272 4.68 5.47 21.69
C GLN A 272 5.56 4.28 22.08
N GLY A 273 6.61 4.01 21.29
CA GLY A 273 7.70 3.10 21.67
C GLY A 273 8.19 2.09 20.62
N ARG A 274 7.59 1.94 19.43
CA ARG A 274 8.01 0.87 18.50
C ARG A 274 8.57 1.28 17.14
N ASP A 275 8.30 2.49 16.63
CA ASP A 275 8.94 2.98 15.39
C ASP A 275 8.85 4.51 15.27
N GLU A 276 10.00 5.19 15.40
CA GLU A 276 10.11 6.65 15.27
C GLU A 276 9.86 7.15 13.84
N ALA A 277 10.13 6.35 12.81
CA ALA A 277 9.90 6.74 11.42
C ALA A 277 8.41 6.75 11.10
N CYS A 278 7.68 5.67 11.43
CA CYS A 278 6.22 5.64 11.31
C CYS A 278 5.56 6.75 12.15
N ALA A 279 6.04 6.99 13.37
CA ALA A 279 5.49 8.05 14.22
C ALA A 279 5.69 9.45 13.61
N ARG A 280 6.86 9.74 13.04
CA ARG A 280 7.13 11.01 12.35
C ARG A 280 6.26 11.17 11.11
N ASN A 281 6.08 10.12 10.31
CA ASN A 281 5.27 10.16 9.09
C ASN A 281 3.78 10.36 9.40
N ALA A 282 3.22 9.61 10.35
CA ALA A 282 1.84 9.79 10.76
C ALA A 282 1.61 11.16 11.43
N ALA A 283 2.57 11.70 12.19
CA ALA A 283 2.50 13.05 12.73
C ALA A 283 2.50 14.12 11.62
N ARG A 284 3.35 13.93 10.59
CA ARG A 284 3.39 14.81 9.42
C ARG A 284 2.06 14.77 8.66
N SER A 285 1.51 13.58 8.40
CA SER A 285 0.20 13.41 7.75
C SER A 285 -0.93 14.07 8.53
N ALA A 286 -0.95 13.92 9.87
CA ALA A 286 -1.96 14.56 10.71
C ALA A 286 -1.87 16.11 10.65
N ARG A 287 -0.65 16.69 10.66
CA ARG A 287 -0.47 18.15 10.52
C ARG A 287 -0.95 18.66 9.16
N LEU A 288 -0.66 17.92 8.09
CA LEU A 288 -1.11 18.26 6.74
C LEU A 288 -2.64 18.20 6.64
N LEU A 289 -3.28 17.17 7.18
CA LEU A 289 -4.74 17.07 7.19
C LEU A 289 -5.40 18.22 7.99
N TRP A 290 -4.80 18.64 9.11
CA TRP A 290 -5.23 19.84 9.84
C TRP A 290 -5.09 21.12 9.02
N LEU A 291 -3.97 21.28 8.31
CA LEU A 291 -3.76 22.42 7.42
C LEU A 291 -4.80 22.42 6.27
N GLY A 292 -5.05 21.27 5.65
CA GLY A 292 -6.07 21.13 4.62
C GLY A 292 -7.46 21.48 5.14
N SER A 293 -7.82 21.02 6.34
CA SER A 293 -9.06 21.40 7.00
C SER A 293 -9.17 22.91 7.24
N ALA A 294 -8.10 23.56 7.71
CA ALA A 294 -8.10 25.00 7.98
C ALA A 294 -8.25 25.82 6.68
N LEU A 295 -7.55 25.43 5.62
CA LEU A 295 -7.67 26.07 4.30
C LEU A 295 -9.07 25.91 3.71
N THR A 296 -9.68 24.73 3.89
CA THR A 296 -11.06 24.47 3.46
C THR A 296 -12.08 25.32 4.23
N ILE A 297 -11.86 25.57 5.53
CA ILE A 297 -12.73 26.46 6.32
C ILE A 297 -12.59 27.90 5.82
N LEU A 298 -11.35 28.36 5.59
CA LEU A 298 -11.10 29.70 5.09
C LEU A 298 -11.76 29.92 3.72
N ASP A 299 -11.70 28.91 2.87
CA ASP A 299 -12.39 28.87 1.58
C ASP A 299 -13.91 28.96 1.72
N ALA A 300 -14.52 28.19 2.65
CA ALA A 300 -15.94 28.27 2.93
C ALA A 300 -16.39 29.65 3.43
N VAL A 301 -15.55 30.35 4.20
CA VAL A 301 -15.82 31.71 4.65
C VAL A 301 -15.69 32.70 3.48
N ASN A 302 -14.66 32.54 2.64
CA ASN A 302 -14.42 33.39 1.48
C ASN A 302 -15.59 33.33 0.48
N LEU A 303 -16.19 32.15 0.28
CA LEU A 303 -17.40 31.98 -0.53
C LEU A 303 -18.57 32.89 -0.11
N VAL A 304 -18.80 33.01 1.19
CA VAL A 304 -19.88 33.85 1.73
C VAL A 304 -19.58 35.34 1.52
N LEU A 305 -18.30 35.71 1.53
CA LEU A 305 -17.86 37.09 1.28
C LEU A 305 -17.95 37.46 -0.21
N ILE A 306 -17.68 36.50 -1.12
CA ILE A 306 -17.83 36.67 -2.57
C ILE A 306 -19.27 37.01 -2.96
N GLU A 307 -20.26 36.41 -2.29
CA GLU A 307 -21.68 36.67 -2.57
C GLU A 307 -22.06 38.15 -2.39
N GLY A 308 -21.30 38.90 -1.57
CA GLY A 308 -21.48 40.33 -1.37
C GLY A 308 -20.55 41.23 -2.19
N CYS A 309 -19.59 40.68 -2.95
CA CYS A 309 -18.53 41.42 -3.64
C CYS A 309 -18.32 40.84 -5.05
N HIS A 310 -18.87 41.50 -6.08
CA HIS A 310 -18.74 41.12 -7.50
C HIS A 310 -17.33 41.29 -8.10
N GLU A 311 -16.30 41.37 -7.27
CA GLU A 311 -14.95 41.68 -7.73
C GLU A 311 -14.16 40.42 -8.06
N ILE A 312 -13.48 40.46 -9.22
CA ILE A 312 -12.57 39.42 -9.74
C ILE A 312 -11.47 39.07 -8.72
N GLY A 313 -11.15 40.03 -7.83
CA GLY A 313 -10.44 39.90 -6.55
C GLY A 313 -10.70 38.58 -5.81
N PHE A 314 -11.94 38.39 -5.37
CA PHE A 314 -12.25 37.32 -4.44
C PHE A 314 -12.36 35.95 -5.10
N PHE A 315 -12.78 35.88 -6.36
CA PHE A 315 -12.84 34.62 -7.14
C PHE A 315 -11.48 33.96 -7.32
N THR A 316 -10.41 34.73 -7.37
CA THR A 316 -9.09 34.16 -7.61
C THR A 316 -8.43 33.72 -6.30
N LEU A 317 -8.69 34.45 -5.19
CA LEU A 317 -8.34 34.01 -3.85
C LEU A 317 -9.04 32.68 -3.49
N ASP A 318 -10.31 32.55 -3.88
CA ASP A 318 -11.10 31.32 -3.75
C ASP A 318 -10.42 30.12 -4.42
N ASN A 319 -10.10 30.27 -5.71
CA ASN A 319 -9.41 29.22 -6.46
C ASN A 319 -8.03 28.89 -5.86
N ALA A 320 -7.31 29.89 -5.33
CA ALA A 320 -6.02 29.70 -4.68
C ALA A 320 -6.12 28.88 -3.37
N LEU A 321 -7.18 29.09 -2.58
CA LEU A 321 -7.45 28.34 -1.35
C LEU A 321 -7.87 26.89 -1.62
N VAL A 322 -8.76 26.70 -2.60
CA VAL A 322 -9.14 25.36 -3.09
C VAL A 322 -7.90 24.61 -3.57
N LEU A 323 -7.05 25.24 -4.37
CA LEU A 323 -5.83 24.65 -4.91
C LEU A 323 -4.81 24.28 -3.81
N SER A 324 -4.63 25.17 -2.82
CA SER A 324 -3.75 24.91 -1.67
C SER A 324 -4.24 23.71 -0.85
N THR A 325 -5.56 23.60 -0.67
CA THR A 325 -6.18 22.46 0.02
C THR A 325 -5.88 21.16 -0.71
N ILE A 326 -6.07 21.12 -2.03
CA ILE A 326 -5.86 19.92 -2.83
C ILE A 326 -4.41 19.45 -2.78
N LEU A 327 -3.46 20.38 -2.87
CA LEU A 327 -2.04 20.03 -2.76
C LEU A 327 -1.67 19.48 -1.41
N VAL A 328 -2.22 20.06 -0.34
CA VAL A 328 -2.04 19.54 1.02
C VAL A 328 -2.64 18.14 1.14
N LEU A 329 -3.76 17.85 0.49
CA LEU A 329 -4.36 16.51 0.45
C LEU A 329 -3.56 15.50 -0.36
N LEU A 330 -3.07 15.87 -1.54
CA LEU A 330 -2.23 15.01 -2.37
C LEU A 330 -0.92 14.68 -1.65
N PHE A 331 -0.32 15.66 -0.97
CA PHE A 331 0.88 15.44 -0.15
C PHE A 331 0.57 14.60 1.10
N ALA A 332 -0.59 14.83 1.73
CA ALA A 332 -1.06 13.97 2.82
C ALA A 332 -1.32 12.54 2.35
N LEU A 333 -1.77 12.34 1.10
CA LEU A 333 -1.98 11.04 0.46
C LEU A 333 -0.68 10.32 0.14
N GLU A 334 0.37 11.01 -0.28
CA GLU A 334 1.68 10.38 -0.52
C GLU A 334 2.28 9.84 0.78
N VAL A 335 2.21 10.64 1.85
CA VAL A 335 2.53 10.17 3.21
C VAL A 335 1.53 9.10 3.65
N SER A 336 0.27 9.20 3.20
CA SER A 336 -0.77 8.23 3.56
C SER A 336 -0.66 6.92 2.81
N ASP A 337 -0.13 6.83 1.59
CA ASP A 337 0.09 5.58 0.85
C ASP A 337 1.23 4.80 1.49
N GLN A 338 2.30 5.49 1.91
CA GLN A 338 3.32 4.89 2.79
C GLN A 338 2.70 4.44 4.12
N VAL A 339 1.78 5.23 4.69
CA VAL A 339 1.06 4.90 5.92
C VAL A 339 -0.11 3.90 5.70
N LEU A 340 -0.59 3.69 4.48
CA LEU A 340 -1.66 2.75 4.11
C LEU A 340 -1.05 1.41 3.74
N GLU A 341 0.16 1.39 3.18
CA GLU A 341 1.00 0.20 3.20
C GLU A 341 1.25 -0.19 4.66
N LEU A 342 1.71 0.73 5.53
CA LEU A 342 1.81 0.50 6.98
C LEU A 342 0.45 0.30 7.70
N GLY A 343 -0.67 0.67 7.06
CA GLY A 343 -2.03 0.60 7.60
C GLY A 343 -2.74 -0.71 7.22
N TYR A 344 -2.40 -1.25 6.05
CA TYR A 344 -2.63 -2.63 5.66
C TYR A 344 -1.71 -3.56 6.48
N MET A 345 -0.49 -3.10 6.85
CA MET A 345 0.37 -3.75 7.87
C MET A 345 -0.27 -3.72 9.27
N ALA A 346 -0.99 -2.65 9.63
CA ALA A 346 -1.76 -2.61 10.88
C ALA A 346 -3.01 -3.52 10.85
N ARG A 347 -3.44 -3.99 9.66
CA ARG A 347 -4.70 -4.72 9.46
C ARG A 347 -4.61 -6.01 8.63
N ILE A 348 -3.51 -6.75 8.83
CA ILE A 348 -3.57 -8.16 9.30
C ILE A 348 -4.13 -8.24 10.76
N CYS A 349 -4.54 -7.14 11.38
CA CYS A 349 -5.83 -7.00 12.08
C CYS A 349 -5.99 -7.84 13.36
N GLY A 350 -4.90 -8.15 14.05
CA GLY A 350 -4.94 -9.09 15.16
C GLY A 350 -5.43 -10.48 14.78
N LYS A 351 -5.27 -10.85 13.51
CA LYS A 351 -5.59 -12.17 13.01
C LYS A 351 -4.33 -12.73 12.37
N ARG A 352 -3.61 -13.56 13.12
CA ARG A 352 -2.47 -14.31 12.57
C ARG A 352 -2.93 -15.10 11.35
N ILE A 353 -2.48 -14.70 10.16
CA ILE A 353 -2.83 -15.39 8.91
C ILE A 353 -2.00 -16.65 8.83
N ALA A 354 -2.68 -17.79 8.78
CA ALA A 354 -2.01 -19.05 8.45
C ALA A 354 -1.50 -18.99 7.00
N PHE A 355 -0.24 -19.35 6.81
CA PHE A 355 0.40 -19.43 5.50
C PHE A 355 0.94 -20.85 5.29
N PRO A 356 0.27 -21.70 4.48
CA PRO A 356 0.70 -23.07 4.24
C PRO A 356 1.87 -23.19 3.24
N GLY A 357 2.49 -22.07 2.86
CA GLY A 357 3.38 -21.98 1.71
C GLY A 357 2.64 -21.74 0.39
N LYS A 358 3.37 -21.24 -0.61
CA LYS A 358 2.88 -21.05 -1.98
C LYS A 358 4.04 -21.26 -2.97
N VAL A 359 3.97 -22.34 -3.74
CA VAL A 359 4.94 -22.66 -4.79
C VAL A 359 4.36 -22.27 -6.15
N ASN A 360 4.93 -21.23 -6.75
CA ASN A 360 4.50 -20.71 -8.05
C ASN A 360 5.18 -21.49 -9.18
N ARG A 361 4.41 -22.01 -10.15
CA ARG A 361 4.95 -22.87 -11.22
C ARG A 361 5.97 -22.18 -12.13
N SER A 362 5.82 -20.87 -12.35
CA SER A 362 6.69 -20.07 -13.21
C SER A 362 7.87 -19.42 -12.48
N ALA A 363 7.92 -19.51 -11.15
CA ALA A 363 9.01 -18.90 -10.39
C ALA A 363 10.31 -19.67 -10.61
N GLN A 364 11.43 -18.94 -10.69
CA GLN A 364 12.77 -19.53 -10.77
C GLN A 364 13.38 -19.77 -9.38
N HIS A 365 12.93 -19.02 -8.38
CA HIS A 365 13.47 -19.02 -7.03
C HIS A 365 12.42 -19.46 -6.01
N CYS A 366 12.86 -20.17 -4.97
CA CYS A 366 12.02 -20.57 -3.84
C CYS A 366 12.72 -20.32 -2.51
N VAL A 367 12.13 -19.48 -1.65
CA VAL A 367 12.59 -19.32 -0.27
C VAL A 367 12.09 -20.52 0.54
N VAL A 368 13.01 -21.36 0.98
CA VAL A 368 12.70 -22.60 1.70
C VAL A 368 12.96 -22.52 3.20
N SER A 369 13.69 -21.51 3.67
CA SER A 369 13.85 -21.25 5.09
C SER A 369 14.08 -19.76 5.31
N PHE A 370 13.34 -19.18 6.26
CA PHE A 370 13.40 -17.75 6.56
C PHE A 370 13.32 -17.50 8.09
N PRO A 371 14.10 -16.56 8.63
CA PRO A 371 14.14 -16.30 10.06
C PRO A 371 12.88 -15.57 10.53
N GLY A 372 12.06 -16.24 11.35
CA GLY A 372 10.80 -15.68 11.88
C GLY A 372 10.95 -14.43 12.77
N LYS A 373 12.17 -14.00 13.10
CA LYS A 373 12.44 -12.73 13.78
C LYS A 373 12.12 -11.51 12.88
N TYR A 374 12.21 -11.68 11.56
CA TYR A 374 12.05 -10.64 10.55
C TYR A 374 10.64 -10.71 9.96
N ALA A 375 9.64 -10.50 10.84
CA ALA A 375 8.23 -10.70 10.50
C ALA A 375 7.72 -9.70 9.46
N GLU A 376 8.25 -8.48 9.45
CA GLU A 376 7.83 -7.44 8.49
C GLU A 376 8.27 -7.79 7.07
N GLU A 377 9.53 -8.20 6.90
CA GLU A 377 10.09 -8.67 5.64
C GLU A 377 9.36 -9.92 5.15
N TRP A 378 9.04 -10.83 6.06
CA TRP A 378 8.26 -12.03 5.76
C TRP A 378 6.85 -11.69 5.26
N ASP A 379 6.13 -10.79 5.93
CA ASP A 379 4.78 -10.40 5.56
C ASP A 379 4.72 -9.69 4.20
N ASP A 380 5.74 -8.89 3.86
CA ASP A 380 5.88 -8.32 2.52
C ASP A 380 6.06 -9.41 1.46
N ALA A 381 6.94 -10.39 1.71
CA ALA A 381 7.16 -11.49 0.78
C ALA A 381 5.89 -12.34 0.57
N VAL A 382 5.19 -12.71 1.64
CA VAL A 382 3.93 -13.46 1.56
C VAL A 382 2.90 -12.70 0.70
N ARG A 383 2.78 -11.39 0.91
CA ARG A 383 1.85 -10.54 0.15
C ARG A 383 2.17 -10.52 -1.34
N ARG A 384 3.44 -10.26 -1.70
CA ARG A 384 3.87 -10.26 -3.11
C ARG A 384 3.55 -11.59 -3.77
N VAL A 385 3.88 -12.68 -3.10
CA VAL A 385 3.65 -14.03 -3.61
C VAL A 385 2.17 -14.37 -3.72
N GLN A 386 1.30 -13.77 -2.90
CA GLN A 386 -0.15 -13.91 -3.01
C GLN A 386 -0.73 -13.10 -4.20
N LEU A 387 -0.25 -11.89 -4.43
CA LEU A 387 -0.82 -10.94 -5.40
C LEU A 387 -0.23 -11.04 -6.80
N GLU A 388 1.04 -11.38 -6.93
CA GLU A 388 1.79 -11.32 -8.19
C GLU A 388 1.96 -12.72 -8.81
N ALA A 389 1.42 -12.89 -10.02
CA ALA A 389 1.66 -14.09 -10.81
C ALA A 389 3.11 -14.07 -11.32
N GLY A 390 3.94 -14.98 -10.82
CA GLY A 390 5.36 -15.08 -11.20
C GLY A 390 6.35 -14.65 -10.12
N ALA A 391 5.89 -14.06 -9.02
CA ALA A 391 6.73 -13.81 -7.85
C ALA A 391 7.40 -15.11 -7.35
N CYS A 392 8.50 -14.97 -6.61
CA CYS A 392 9.24 -16.10 -6.05
C CYS A 392 8.33 -17.07 -5.30
N SER A 393 8.68 -18.36 -5.26
CA SER A 393 7.97 -19.32 -4.41
C SER A 393 8.37 -19.12 -2.95
N LEU A 394 7.46 -19.42 -2.03
CA LEU A 394 7.74 -19.51 -0.59
C LEU A 394 7.30 -20.88 -0.08
N ALA A 395 8.24 -21.73 0.29
CA ALA A 395 7.93 -23.03 0.88
C ALA A 395 7.73 -22.98 2.39
N CYS A 396 8.21 -21.91 3.08
CA CYS A 396 8.06 -21.78 4.52
C CYS A 396 6.58 -21.76 4.93
N VAL A 397 6.30 -22.38 6.08
CA VAL A 397 4.94 -22.59 6.59
C VAL A 397 4.77 -21.89 7.94
N PHE A 398 3.67 -21.18 8.11
CA PHE A 398 3.28 -20.54 9.36
C PHE A 398 1.85 -20.94 9.72
N LEU A 399 1.69 -21.83 10.69
CA LEU A 399 0.38 -22.31 11.16
C LEU A 399 0.01 -21.61 12.45
N THR A 400 -1.18 -21.03 12.51
CA THR A 400 -1.54 -20.06 13.55
C THR A 400 -2.68 -20.53 14.45
N ASP A 401 -3.35 -21.60 14.04
CA ASP A 401 -4.49 -22.15 14.75
C ASP A 401 -4.63 -23.65 14.47
N ARG A 402 -5.52 -24.31 15.21
CA ARG A 402 -5.74 -25.75 15.07
C ARG A 402 -6.28 -26.15 13.70
N THR A 403 -7.04 -25.27 13.06
CA THR A 403 -7.62 -25.51 11.73
C THR A 403 -6.57 -25.52 10.62
N SER A 404 -5.60 -24.61 10.69
CA SER A 404 -4.44 -24.56 9.81
C SER A 404 -3.44 -25.68 10.11
N GLY A 405 -3.38 -26.15 11.36
CA GLY A 405 -2.64 -27.35 11.73
C GLY A 405 -1.69 -27.18 12.91
N LEU A 406 -1.76 -26.06 13.63
CA LEU A 406 -1.04 -25.89 14.90
C LEU A 406 -1.50 -26.96 15.91
N GLY A 407 -0.54 -27.63 16.53
CA GLY A 407 -0.80 -28.75 17.44
C GLY A 407 -1.17 -30.07 16.76
N VAL A 408 -1.16 -30.14 15.42
CA VAL A 408 -1.48 -31.36 14.67
C VAL A 408 -0.20 -32.17 14.39
N HIS A 409 -0.30 -33.48 14.60
CA HIS A 409 0.77 -34.44 14.35
C HIS A 409 0.51 -35.22 13.08
N VAL A 410 1.55 -35.41 12.26
CA VAL A 410 1.49 -36.18 11.01
C VAL A 410 2.46 -37.35 11.10
N GLU A 411 2.03 -38.52 10.63
CA GLU A 411 2.86 -39.73 10.59
C GLU A 411 4.16 -39.48 9.82
N ASN A 412 5.26 -40.02 10.35
CA ASN A 412 6.57 -39.97 9.71
C ASN A 412 6.73 -41.23 8.83
N PRO A 413 6.75 -41.10 7.50
CA PRO A 413 6.95 -42.24 6.60
C PRO A 413 8.30 -42.93 6.80
N ASP A 414 9.33 -42.22 7.31
CA ASP A 414 10.63 -42.80 7.60
C ASP A 414 10.62 -43.71 8.86
N GLN A 415 9.62 -43.53 9.73
CA GLN A 415 9.47 -44.26 11.00
C GLN A 415 7.99 -44.58 11.25
N PRO A 416 7.42 -45.58 10.55
CA PRO A 416 6.00 -45.93 10.63
C PRO A 416 5.51 -46.11 12.07
N GLY A 417 4.29 -45.63 12.34
CA GLY A 417 3.73 -45.65 13.70
C GLY A 417 4.23 -44.54 14.62
N THR A 418 5.14 -43.67 14.17
CA THR A 418 5.53 -42.45 14.89
C THR A 418 5.26 -41.20 14.06
N CYS A 419 5.12 -40.04 14.70
CA CYS A 419 5.01 -38.76 13.99
C CYS A 419 6.37 -38.08 13.85
N TRP A 420 6.49 -37.07 12.99
CA TRP A 420 7.73 -36.33 12.76
C TRP A 420 8.35 -35.73 14.03
N CYS A 421 7.57 -35.45 15.08
CA CYS A 421 8.10 -34.89 16.34
C CYS A 421 9.29 -35.68 16.91
N ARG A 422 9.30 -37.02 16.77
CA ARG A 422 10.38 -37.85 17.32
C ARG A 422 11.71 -37.56 16.64
N ALA A 423 11.69 -37.41 15.31
CA ALA A 423 12.88 -37.07 14.53
C ALA A 423 13.29 -35.61 14.71
N LEU A 424 12.31 -34.69 14.74
CA LEU A 424 12.56 -33.25 14.78
C LEU A 424 13.00 -32.75 16.17
N TYR A 425 12.40 -33.29 17.23
CA TYR A 425 12.49 -32.72 18.57
C TYR A 425 12.90 -33.73 19.64
N GLY A 426 12.96 -35.03 19.31
CA GLY A 426 13.17 -36.07 20.31
C GLY A 426 12.00 -36.18 21.28
N GLN A 427 12.31 -36.29 22.56
CA GLN A 427 11.32 -36.29 23.65
C GLN A 427 11.28 -34.90 24.29
N VAL A 428 10.11 -34.27 24.23
CA VAL A 428 9.91 -32.93 24.76
C VAL A 428 9.55 -33.02 26.24
N LYS A 429 10.11 -32.12 27.05
CA LYS A 429 9.86 -32.04 28.51
C LYS A 429 8.52 -31.38 28.82
N ALA A 430 8.02 -31.59 30.04
CA ALA A 430 6.72 -31.09 30.46
C ALA A 430 6.62 -29.55 30.49
N GLU A 431 7.74 -28.83 30.58
CA GLU A 431 7.75 -27.37 30.54
C GLU A 431 7.26 -26.82 29.19
N ALA A 432 7.32 -27.62 28.11
CA ALA A 432 6.74 -27.22 26.83
C ALA A 432 5.21 -27.24 26.85
N TYR A 433 4.57 -27.90 27.83
CA TYR A 433 3.12 -28.06 27.92
C TYR A 433 2.46 -26.97 28.77
N ARG A 434 3.20 -25.97 29.23
CA ARG A 434 2.70 -24.84 30.02
C ARG A 434 2.96 -23.52 29.29
N SER A 435 2.00 -22.60 29.41
CA SER A 435 2.11 -21.21 28.95
C SER A 435 1.71 -20.29 30.10
N ILE A 436 2.70 -19.71 30.79
CA ILE A 436 2.51 -18.89 31.98
C ILE A 436 2.76 -17.42 31.63
N VAL A 437 1.87 -16.53 32.08
CA VAL A 437 2.03 -15.06 32.00
C VAL A 437 2.02 -14.47 33.40
N ASP A 438 3.21 -14.12 33.91
CA ASP A 438 3.42 -13.57 35.25
C ASP A 438 2.94 -12.12 35.38
N GLU A 439 3.19 -11.30 34.35
CA GLU A 439 2.89 -9.87 34.34
C GLU A 439 2.00 -9.54 33.14
N PRO A 440 0.67 -9.78 33.22
CA PRO A 440 -0.24 -9.57 32.09
C PRO A 440 -0.25 -8.13 31.60
N ASP A 441 -0.04 -7.15 32.49
CA ASP A 441 -0.04 -5.72 32.16
C ASP A 441 1.19 -5.29 31.34
N SER A 442 2.26 -6.09 31.37
CA SER A 442 3.45 -5.89 30.52
C SER A 442 3.22 -6.33 29.07
N VAL A 443 2.14 -7.08 28.83
CA VAL A 443 1.81 -7.68 27.53
C VAL A 443 0.56 -6.99 27.00
N SER A 444 0.51 -6.73 25.69
CA SER A 444 -0.71 -6.16 25.11
C SER A 444 -1.87 -7.15 25.26
N ALA A 445 -3.10 -6.63 25.42
CA ALA A 445 -4.29 -7.48 25.53
C ALA A 445 -4.47 -8.41 24.30
N GLU A 446 -3.96 -7.98 23.15
CA GLU A 446 -3.94 -8.74 21.90
C GLU A 446 -2.93 -9.90 21.96
N ASP A 447 -1.69 -9.64 22.38
CA ASP A 447 -0.66 -10.67 22.56
C ASP A 447 -1.07 -11.70 23.63
N LEU A 448 -1.76 -11.26 24.69
CA LEU A 448 -2.29 -12.14 25.72
C LEU A 448 -3.35 -13.10 25.15
N ARG A 449 -4.28 -12.58 24.33
CA ARG A 449 -5.27 -13.40 23.61
C ARG A 449 -4.59 -14.38 22.66
N PHE A 450 -3.53 -13.97 21.96
CA PHE A 450 -2.78 -14.90 21.11
C PHE A 450 -2.12 -16.02 21.89
N LYS A 451 -1.48 -15.71 23.03
CA LYS A 451 -0.89 -16.76 23.89
C LYS A 451 -1.95 -17.74 24.40
N GLU A 452 -3.13 -17.24 24.76
CA GLU A 452 -4.26 -18.09 25.17
C GLU A 452 -4.74 -18.99 24.02
N MET A 453 -4.96 -18.42 22.82
CA MET A 453 -5.39 -19.18 21.64
C MET A 453 -4.36 -20.22 21.21
N ASP A 454 -3.08 -19.87 21.21
CA ASP A 454 -1.94 -20.75 20.93
C ASP A 454 -1.92 -21.93 21.91
N ALA A 455 -2.04 -21.63 23.21
CA ALA A 455 -2.07 -22.65 24.25
C ALA A 455 -3.27 -23.61 24.09
N VAL A 456 -4.45 -23.09 23.71
CA VAL A 456 -5.62 -23.91 23.41
C VAL A 456 -5.40 -24.80 22.18
N ALA A 457 -4.85 -24.24 21.10
CA ALA A 457 -4.57 -24.99 19.86
C ALA A 457 -3.57 -26.11 20.08
N MET A 458 -2.52 -25.85 20.86
CA MET A 458 -1.46 -26.79 21.22
C MET A 458 -1.84 -27.74 22.37
N GLY A 459 -3.01 -27.56 22.97
CA GLY A 459 -3.44 -28.32 24.14
C GLY A 459 -2.56 -28.10 25.38
N GLN A 460 -1.89 -26.96 25.50
CA GLN A 460 -1.09 -26.59 26.68
C GLN A 460 -1.97 -26.23 27.88
N VAL A 461 -1.34 -26.03 29.04
CA VAL A 461 -1.96 -25.43 30.24
C VAL A 461 -1.64 -23.94 30.23
N PHE A 462 -2.66 -23.11 30.00
CA PHE A 462 -2.54 -21.66 30.04
C PHE A 462 -2.83 -21.15 31.45
N LEU A 463 -1.93 -20.33 31.99
CA LEU A 463 -2.08 -19.71 33.31
C LEU A 463 -1.64 -18.25 33.22
N LYS A 464 -2.49 -17.32 33.67
CA LYS A 464 -2.17 -15.90 33.77
C LYS A 464 -2.37 -15.42 35.21
N ARG A 465 -1.54 -14.48 35.64
CA ARG A 465 -1.77 -13.78 36.90
C ARG A 465 -2.94 -12.81 36.74
N ASP A 466 -3.88 -12.82 37.66
CA ASP A 466 -5.13 -12.05 37.66
C ASP A 466 -5.62 -11.87 39.11
N GLY A 467 -5.00 -10.95 39.84
CA GLY A 467 -5.42 -10.57 41.20
C GLY A 467 -5.17 -11.60 42.31
N GLN A 468 -4.49 -12.73 42.05
CA GLN A 468 -4.16 -13.72 43.11
C GLN A 468 -3.09 -13.19 44.08
N SER A 469 -3.14 -13.64 45.34
CA SER A 469 -2.02 -13.47 46.28
C SER A 469 -0.79 -14.25 45.82
N ASP A 470 0.39 -13.92 46.35
CA ASP A 470 1.64 -14.63 46.00
C ASP A 470 1.58 -16.12 46.34
N GLU A 471 0.95 -16.49 47.47
CA GLU A 471 0.76 -17.89 47.87
C GLU A 471 -0.16 -18.64 46.92
N GLN A 472 -1.29 -18.01 46.54
CA GLN A 472 -2.21 -18.60 45.57
C GLN A 472 -1.56 -18.73 44.19
N TRP A 473 -0.81 -17.72 43.74
CA TRP A 473 -0.08 -17.77 42.47
C TRP A 473 0.95 -18.91 42.46
N LYS A 474 1.67 -19.12 43.57
CA LYS A 474 2.61 -20.24 43.70
C LYS A 474 1.89 -21.60 43.66
N ALA A 475 0.73 -21.72 44.32
CA ALA A 475 -0.09 -22.93 44.28
C ALA A 475 -0.63 -23.21 42.87
N ASP A 476 -1.12 -22.18 42.16
CA ASP A 476 -1.62 -22.27 40.79
C ASP A 476 -0.51 -22.69 39.82
N LYS A 477 0.71 -22.14 39.98
CA LYS A 477 1.90 -22.57 39.21
C LYS A 477 2.20 -24.04 39.42
N GLN A 478 2.21 -24.52 40.67
CA GLN A 478 2.46 -25.93 40.97
C GLN A 478 1.38 -26.87 40.40
N ALA A 479 0.12 -26.44 40.45
CA ALA A 479 -0.99 -27.17 39.84
C ALA A 479 -0.86 -27.22 38.31
N ALA A 480 -0.48 -26.11 37.68
CA ALA A 480 -0.23 -26.03 36.24
C ALA A 480 0.95 -26.93 35.81
N GLU A 481 2.03 -27.00 36.60
CA GLU A 481 3.16 -27.91 36.38
C GLU A 481 2.72 -29.38 36.41
N THR A 482 1.94 -29.76 37.43
CA THR A 482 1.41 -31.12 37.56
C THR A 482 0.50 -31.48 36.38
N ALA A 483 -0.36 -30.54 35.95
CA ALA A 483 -1.22 -30.73 34.80
C ALA A 483 -0.43 -30.83 33.48
N ALA A 484 0.63 -30.02 33.32
CA ALA A 484 1.51 -30.06 32.15
C ALA A 484 2.29 -31.38 32.06
N GLN A 485 2.77 -31.90 33.21
CA GLN A 485 3.41 -33.22 33.29
C GLN A 485 2.46 -34.32 32.81
N ARG A 486 1.23 -34.35 33.33
CA ARG A 486 0.22 -35.32 32.90
C ARG A 486 -0.06 -35.23 31.39
N LYS A 487 -0.23 -34.02 30.85
CA LYS A 487 -0.44 -33.83 29.40
C LYS A 487 0.76 -34.30 28.56
N CYS A 488 1.98 -34.08 29.06
CA CYS A 488 3.20 -34.54 28.40
C CYS A 488 3.23 -36.08 28.32
N GLU A 489 2.92 -36.76 29.42
CA GLU A 489 2.84 -38.22 29.50
C GLU A 489 1.73 -38.78 28.59
N GLU A 490 0.52 -38.22 28.65
CA GLU A 490 -0.62 -38.58 27.79
C GLU A 490 -0.30 -38.41 26.30
N ASN A 491 0.49 -37.38 25.95
CA ASN A 491 0.89 -37.13 24.57
C ASN A 491 2.18 -37.88 24.16
N GLY A 492 2.72 -38.74 25.03
CA GLY A 492 3.92 -39.54 24.77
C GLY A 492 5.20 -38.69 24.59
N GLY A 493 5.26 -37.51 25.21
CA GLY A 493 6.39 -36.59 25.11
C GLY A 493 6.59 -35.97 23.72
N ARG A 494 5.53 -35.94 22.88
CA ARG A 494 5.58 -35.25 21.57
C ARG A 494 5.62 -33.73 21.76
N ALA A 495 5.92 -32.97 20.72
CA ALA A 495 5.89 -31.52 20.79
C ALA A 495 4.43 -30.99 20.78
N PRO A 496 4.00 -30.17 21.74
CA PRO A 496 2.61 -29.69 21.80
C PRO A 496 2.21 -28.77 20.63
N TRP A 497 3.18 -28.13 19.98
CA TRP A 497 2.96 -27.36 18.75
C TRP A 497 2.74 -28.22 17.49
N GLY A 498 2.88 -29.54 17.58
CA GLY A 498 2.68 -30.46 16.46
C GLY A 498 3.85 -30.49 15.47
N CYS A 499 3.69 -31.30 14.42
CA CYS A 499 4.69 -31.44 13.34
C CYS A 499 4.09 -31.35 11.94
N ARG A 500 2.81 -30.98 11.81
CA ARG A 500 2.16 -30.80 10.51
C ARG A 500 2.84 -29.73 9.66
N TRP A 501 3.34 -28.66 10.28
CA TRP A 501 4.10 -27.61 9.58
C TRP A 501 5.26 -28.19 8.75
N PHE A 502 5.98 -29.18 9.30
CA PHE A 502 7.12 -29.78 8.64
C PHE A 502 6.70 -30.63 7.44
N HIS A 503 5.59 -31.35 7.56
CA HIS A 503 5.04 -32.14 6.46
C HIS A 503 4.60 -31.26 5.29
N GLU A 504 3.90 -30.15 5.56
CA GLU A 504 3.48 -29.20 4.52
C GLU A 504 4.70 -28.49 3.90
N TRP A 505 5.64 -28.06 4.72
CA TRP A 505 6.92 -27.48 4.27
C TRP A 505 7.70 -28.45 3.38
N GLN A 506 7.84 -29.71 3.79
CA GLN A 506 8.52 -30.76 3.03
C GLN A 506 7.86 -30.95 1.66
N ALA A 507 6.53 -31.00 1.60
CA ALA A 507 5.81 -31.12 0.34
C ALA A 507 6.09 -29.92 -0.59
N ASN A 508 6.10 -28.70 -0.04
CA ASN A 508 6.42 -27.48 -0.80
C ASN A 508 7.87 -27.49 -1.35
N VAL A 509 8.85 -27.91 -0.54
CA VAL A 509 10.25 -28.02 -0.97
C VAL A 509 10.39 -29.05 -2.09
N HIS A 510 9.77 -30.22 -1.93
CA HIS A 510 9.80 -31.27 -2.97
C HIS A 510 9.14 -30.78 -4.26
N GLN A 511 8.04 -30.04 -4.18
CA GLN A 511 7.40 -29.43 -5.33
C GLN A 511 8.29 -28.38 -6.01
N ALA A 512 8.94 -27.50 -5.25
CA ALA A 512 9.87 -26.50 -5.77
C ALA A 512 11.08 -27.14 -6.46
N ALA A 513 11.63 -28.20 -5.86
CA ALA A 513 12.72 -28.98 -6.45
C ALA A 513 12.30 -29.70 -7.74
N ALA A 514 11.08 -30.28 -7.79
CA ALA A 514 10.54 -30.89 -8.99
C ALA A 514 10.35 -29.88 -10.14
N LEU A 515 10.05 -28.63 -9.79
CA LEU A 515 9.99 -27.49 -10.72
C LEU A 515 11.37 -26.89 -11.05
N LYS A 516 12.46 -27.47 -10.54
CA LYS A 516 13.84 -27.02 -10.71
C LYS A 516 14.08 -25.57 -10.26
N GLN A 517 13.37 -25.15 -9.22
CA GLN A 517 13.59 -23.83 -8.63
C GLN A 517 14.88 -23.83 -7.81
N THR A 518 15.61 -22.72 -7.85
CA THR A 518 16.73 -22.49 -6.94
C THR A 518 16.19 -22.31 -5.53
N LEU A 519 16.65 -23.14 -4.59
CA LEU A 519 16.22 -23.07 -3.20
C LEU A 519 17.10 -22.07 -2.43
N HIS A 520 16.49 -21.21 -1.61
CA HIS A 520 17.17 -20.16 -0.85
C HIS A 520 16.92 -20.30 0.66
N VAL A 521 17.98 -20.22 1.45
CA VAL A 521 17.96 -20.27 2.93
C VAL A 521 18.52 -18.97 3.46
N PHE A 522 17.72 -18.25 4.26
CA PHE A 522 18.15 -17.01 4.92
C PHE A 522 18.53 -17.26 6.37
N TYR A 523 19.70 -16.73 6.75
CA TYR A 523 20.26 -16.76 8.09
C TYR A 523 20.07 -15.42 8.80
N PHE A 524 20.16 -15.43 10.13
CA PHE A 524 20.30 -14.20 10.91
C PHE A 524 21.50 -13.38 10.45
N GLU A 525 21.40 -12.07 10.66
CA GLU A 525 22.41 -11.09 10.25
C GLU A 525 23.81 -11.43 10.77
N GLY A 526 24.78 -11.47 9.86
CA GLY A 526 26.18 -11.82 10.11
C GLY A 526 26.44 -13.29 10.44
N LYS A 527 25.45 -14.19 10.25
CA LYS A 527 25.51 -15.58 10.73
C LYS A 527 25.26 -16.63 9.64
N VAL A 528 25.50 -16.29 8.37
CA VAL A 528 25.39 -17.23 7.25
C VAL A 528 26.16 -18.53 7.51
N GLY A 529 25.48 -19.66 7.29
CA GLY A 529 26.05 -21.00 7.46
C GLY A 529 26.18 -21.50 8.91
N ARG A 530 25.88 -20.67 9.92
CA ARG A 530 26.01 -21.03 11.35
C ARG A 530 24.77 -21.77 11.87
N GLY A 531 24.96 -22.65 12.85
CA GLY A 531 23.86 -23.37 13.52
C GLY A 531 23.31 -24.58 12.77
N LYS A 532 23.96 -25.02 11.68
CA LYS A 532 23.59 -26.25 10.96
C LYS A 532 23.78 -27.48 11.85
N LEU A 533 22.86 -28.43 11.73
CA LEU A 533 22.91 -29.72 12.42
C LEU A 533 22.72 -30.88 11.43
N PRO A 534 23.39 -32.03 11.64
CA PRO A 534 23.01 -33.27 10.99
C PRO A 534 21.58 -33.68 11.37
N TRP A 535 20.84 -34.28 10.44
CA TRP A 535 19.45 -34.70 10.67
C TRP A 535 19.31 -35.66 11.86
N GLN A 536 20.29 -36.55 12.08
CA GLN A 536 20.25 -37.51 13.19
C GLN A 536 20.37 -36.82 14.57
N ASP A 537 21.00 -35.65 14.61
CA ASP A 537 21.32 -34.92 15.85
C ASP A 537 20.21 -33.96 16.28
N LEU A 538 19.17 -33.74 15.45
CA LEU A 538 18.04 -32.85 15.79
C LEU A 538 17.30 -33.29 17.05
N SER A 539 17.24 -34.59 17.30
CA SER A 539 16.58 -35.14 18.49
C SER A 539 17.48 -35.14 19.74
N ASN A 540 18.76 -34.77 19.61
CA ASN A 540 19.74 -34.77 20.69
C ASN A 540 19.82 -33.37 21.34
N GLU A 541 19.29 -33.25 22.57
CA GLU A 541 19.22 -31.98 23.29
C GLU A 541 20.59 -31.29 23.45
N THR A 542 21.66 -32.04 23.73
CA THR A 542 23.02 -31.49 23.88
C THR A 542 23.55 -30.91 22.57
N SER A 543 23.29 -31.58 21.44
CA SER A 543 23.71 -31.14 20.12
C SER A 543 22.94 -29.89 19.69
N VAL A 544 21.63 -29.88 19.93
CA VAL A 544 20.76 -28.72 19.69
C VAL A 544 21.18 -27.53 20.54
N GLN A 545 21.47 -27.72 21.83
CA GLN A 545 21.91 -26.65 22.72
C GLN A 545 23.21 -26.02 22.21
N ARG A 546 24.21 -26.85 21.86
CA ARG A 546 25.49 -26.38 21.33
C ARG A 546 25.34 -25.61 20.01
N ALA A 547 24.48 -26.09 19.11
CA ALA A 547 24.23 -25.39 17.85
C ALA A 547 23.55 -24.03 18.06
N ARG A 548 22.72 -23.88 19.10
CA ARG A 548 21.99 -22.65 19.41
C ARG A 548 22.86 -21.52 19.96
N GLU A 549 23.97 -21.81 20.62
CA GLU A 549 24.83 -20.81 21.26
C GLU A 549 25.41 -19.79 20.26
N ASP A 550 25.66 -20.20 19.02
CA ASP A 550 26.13 -19.33 17.93
C ASP A 550 25.35 -19.60 16.63
N SER A 551 24.03 -19.80 16.74
CA SER A 551 23.20 -20.16 15.58
C SER A 551 22.90 -18.95 14.70
N GLY A 552 22.98 -19.14 13.39
CA GLY A 552 22.36 -18.25 12.39
C GLY A 552 20.96 -18.68 11.99
N LEU A 553 20.44 -19.76 12.58
CA LEU A 553 19.14 -20.36 12.27
C LEU A 553 18.22 -20.32 13.51
N GLY A 554 16.94 -20.08 13.26
CA GLY A 554 15.88 -20.34 14.22
C GLY A 554 15.66 -21.83 14.49
N ALA A 555 14.85 -22.14 15.51
CA ALA A 555 14.63 -23.51 15.96
C ALA A 555 13.99 -24.42 14.89
N SER A 556 13.00 -23.93 14.13
CA SER A 556 12.43 -24.66 12.99
C SER A 556 13.41 -24.75 11.82
N GLN A 557 14.12 -23.65 11.55
CA GLN A 557 15.07 -23.57 10.43
C GLN A 557 16.22 -24.58 10.55
N ALA A 558 16.68 -24.88 11.76
CA ALA A 558 17.68 -25.92 11.98
C ALA A 558 17.22 -27.28 11.43
N ALA A 559 15.94 -27.63 11.63
CA ALA A 559 15.37 -28.86 11.10
C ALA A 559 15.15 -28.81 9.58
N GLU A 560 14.72 -27.66 9.05
CA GLU A 560 14.57 -27.42 7.62
C GLU A 560 15.89 -27.64 6.88
N VAL A 561 16.96 -26.97 7.33
CA VAL A 561 18.30 -27.05 6.71
C VAL A 561 18.89 -28.46 6.88
N ALA A 562 18.71 -29.09 8.03
CA ALA A 562 19.14 -30.48 8.26
C ALA A 562 18.46 -31.45 7.28
N TYR A 563 17.17 -31.25 6.99
CA TYR A 563 16.43 -32.06 6.03
C TYR A 563 16.92 -31.83 4.59
N LEU A 564 17.14 -30.58 4.19
CA LEU A 564 17.69 -30.25 2.87
C LEU A 564 19.03 -30.96 2.65
N ASN A 565 19.92 -30.90 3.64
CA ASN A 565 21.20 -31.60 3.61
C ASN A 565 21.04 -33.13 3.56
N LYS A 566 20.14 -33.71 4.36
CA LYS A 566 19.85 -35.16 4.34
C LYS A 566 19.39 -35.64 2.96
N CYS A 567 18.54 -34.87 2.29
CA CYS A 567 18.01 -35.21 0.97
C CYS A 567 18.97 -34.88 -0.17
N GLY A 568 20.08 -34.20 0.10
CA GLY A 568 21.02 -33.76 -0.94
C GLY A 568 20.48 -32.64 -1.82
N PHE A 569 19.53 -31.84 -1.33
CA PHE A 569 19.06 -30.68 -2.06
C PHE A 569 20.11 -29.57 -2.03
N HIS A 570 20.44 -29.02 -3.20
CA HIS A 570 21.29 -27.84 -3.30
C HIS A 570 20.47 -26.58 -2.98
N PHE A 571 21.03 -25.67 -2.19
CA PHE A 571 20.43 -24.38 -1.86
C PHE A 571 21.50 -23.28 -1.75
N VAL A 572 21.08 -22.04 -2.00
CA VAL A 572 21.91 -20.84 -1.82
C VAL A 572 21.66 -20.27 -0.43
N GLU A 573 22.74 -19.91 0.25
CA GLU A 573 22.72 -19.38 1.60
C GLU A 573 22.86 -17.87 1.58
N HIS A 574 21.98 -17.18 2.29
CA HIS A 574 21.92 -15.72 2.31
C HIS A 574 21.95 -15.17 3.73
N ASP A 575 22.50 -13.98 3.85
CA ASP A 575 22.25 -13.12 4.99
C ASP A 575 20.86 -12.48 4.86
N VAL A 576 20.11 -12.36 5.95
CA VAL A 576 18.81 -11.67 5.92
C VAL A 576 18.91 -10.21 5.46
N ALA A 577 20.05 -9.55 5.66
CA ALA A 577 20.29 -8.21 5.12
C ALA A 577 20.21 -8.14 3.58
N GLU A 578 20.42 -9.27 2.89
CA GLU A 578 20.33 -9.37 1.43
C GLU A 578 18.88 -9.57 0.93
N PHE A 579 17.94 -9.85 1.83
CA PHE A 579 16.60 -10.30 1.45
C PHE A 579 15.85 -9.31 0.57
N TYR A 580 15.96 -8.01 0.86
CA TYR A 580 15.32 -6.97 0.06
C TYR A 580 15.82 -6.99 -1.39
N ASN A 581 17.14 -7.06 -1.59
CA ASN A 581 17.75 -7.10 -2.91
C ASN A 581 17.33 -8.37 -3.66
N PHE A 582 17.35 -9.52 -2.97
CA PHE A 582 16.88 -10.78 -3.51
C PHE A 582 15.42 -10.69 -4.02
N MET A 583 14.52 -10.07 -3.24
CA MET A 583 13.12 -9.90 -3.65
C MET A 583 12.96 -8.96 -4.85
N VAL A 584 13.84 -7.96 -5.00
CA VAL A 584 13.86 -7.07 -6.18
C VAL A 584 14.37 -7.82 -7.41
N GLU A 585 15.42 -8.62 -7.27
CA GLU A 585 15.96 -9.45 -8.36
C GLU A 585 14.93 -10.45 -8.88
N CYS A 586 14.20 -11.10 -7.98
CA CYS A 586 13.12 -12.02 -8.34
C CYS A 586 12.03 -11.35 -9.20
N ARG A 587 11.82 -10.04 -9.05
CA ARG A 587 10.83 -9.28 -9.83
C ARG A 587 11.32 -8.96 -11.24
N ASN A 588 12.60 -8.63 -11.39
CA ASN A 588 13.16 -8.21 -12.67
C ASN A 588 13.38 -9.37 -13.65
N ASN A 589 13.34 -10.61 -13.15
CA ASN A 589 13.47 -11.83 -13.96
C ASN A 589 12.13 -12.38 -14.49
N ILE A 590 11.01 -11.66 -14.26
CA ILE A 590 9.68 -11.93 -14.83
C ILE A 590 9.51 -11.08 -16.09
#